data_AF-A0A2S2NU71-F1
#
_entry.id   AF-A0A2S2NU71-F1
#
_cell.length_a   1.000
_cell.length_b   1.000
_cell.length_c   1.000
_cell.angle_alpha   90.00
_cell.angle_beta   90.00
_cell.angle_gamma   90.00
#
_symmetry.space_group_name_H-M   'P 1'
#
loop_
_entity.id
_entity.type
_entity.pdbx_description
1 polymer ?
#
loop_
_entity_poly.entity_id
_entity_poly.type
_entity_poly.pdbx_seq_one_letter_code
_entity_poly.pdbx_strand_id
1 'polypeptide(L)'
;LDKFVKTMSPISIALDILQGEKYMYLGYLLPTIIQLQKKYKNLLKNRMDYCKPLIFSIIEGIDKRFHTQLKDPFFIISSVSHPFFKTVWIDNQDHKSEALT
;
A
#
# COMPACT_ATOMS: atom_id res chain seq x y z
N LEU A 1 -7.99 23.10 -5.76
CA LEU A 1 -7.26 22.73 -4.53
C LEU A 1 -7.78 21.42 -3.93
N ASP A 2 -9.10 21.29 -3.70
CA ASP A 2 -9.70 20.11 -3.07
C ASP A 2 -9.39 18.77 -3.75
N LYS A 3 -9.37 18.72 -5.08
CA LYS A 3 -9.03 17.50 -5.82
C LYS A 3 -7.57 17.06 -5.61
N PHE A 4 -6.67 18.03 -5.50
CA PHE A 4 -5.27 17.78 -5.18
C PHE A 4 -5.11 17.28 -3.76
N VAL A 5 -5.73 17.94 -2.78
CA VAL A 5 -5.72 17.51 -1.37
C VAL A 5 -6.28 16.08 -1.22
N LYS A 6 -7.38 15.76 -1.91
CA LYS A 6 -7.94 14.40 -1.95
C LYS A 6 -6.97 13.37 -2.57
N THR A 7 -6.14 13.79 -3.53
CA THR A 7 -5.14 12.92 -4.17
C THR A 7 -3.92 12.69 -3.29
N MET A 8 -3.48 13.71 -2.55
CA MET A 8 -2.31 13.64 -1.67
C MET A 8 -2.62 13.04 -0.28
N SER A 9 -3.87 13.14 0.19
CA SER A 9 -4.24 12.63 1.51
C SER A 9 -3.89 11.15 1.75
N PRO A 10 -4.15 10.20 0.82
CA PRO A 10 -3.79 8.80 1.01
C PRO A 10 -2.28 8.57 1.22
N ILE A 11 -1.42 9.27 0.47
CA ILE A 11 0.04 9.13 0.61
C ILE A 11 0.55 9.78 1.89
N SER A 12 -0.01 10.93 2.30
CA SER A 12 0.33 11.55 3.59
C SER A 12 0.03 10.61 4.76
N ILE A 13 -1.15 9.99 4.78
CA ILE A 13 -1.51 9.02 5.83
C ILE A 13 -0.58 7.81 5.81
N ALA A 14 -0.24 7.30 4.63
CA ALA A 14 0.69 6.18 4.50
C ALA A 14 2.10 6.53 5.01
N LEU A 15 2.56 7.76 4.75
CA LEU A 15 3.82 8.26 5.28
C LEU A 15 3.78 8.37 6.80
N ASP A 16 2.71 8.92 7.38
CA ASP A 16 2.56 9.00 8.84
C ASP A 16 2.62 7.60 9.50
N ILE A 17 2.02 6.59 8.88
CA ILE A 17 2.09 5.19 9.35
C ILE A 17 3.52 4.64 9.25
N LEU A 18 4.18 4.84 8.10
CA LEU A 18 5.50 4.27 7.81
C LEU A 18 6.67 5.06 8.41
N GLN A 19 6.44 6.28 8.89
CA GLN A 19 7.44 7.13 9.54
C GLN A 19 7.20 7.25 11.05
N GLY A 20 6.10 6.69 11.55
CA GLY A 20 5.79 6.69 12.98
C GLY A 20 6.79 5.87 13.77
N GLU A 21 7.52 6.50 14.69
CA GLU A 21 8.50 5.82 15.54
C GLU A 21 7.85 4.80 16.49
N LYS A 22 6.56 4.99 16.81
CA LYS A 22 5.76 4.10 17.66
C LYS A 22 5.06 3.06 16.76
N TYR A 23 5.47 1.80 16.87
CA TYR A 23 4.87 0.62 16.21
C TYR A 23 5.17 0.42 14.71
N MET A 24 6.16 1.11 14.13
CA MET A 24 6.65 0.77 12.79
C MET A 24 7.46 -0.53 12.85
N TYR A 25 6.79 -1.63 12.55
CA TYR A 25 7.39 -2.93 12.29
C TYR A 25 7.35 -3.22 10.80
N LEU A 26 8.29 -4.03 10.30
CA LEU A 26 8.35 -4.46 8.89
C LEU A 26 7.01 -5.01 8.38
N GLY A 27 6.20 -5.60 9.27
CA GLY A 27 4.87 -6.11 8.96
C GLY A 27 3.80 -5.06 8.62
N TYR A 28 4.07 -3.76 8.81
CA TYR A 28 3.20 -2.68 8.36
C TYR A 28 3.47 -2.27 6.91
N LEU A 29 4.61 -2.62 6.34
CA LEU A 29 5.04 -2.14 5.03
C LEU A 29 4.11 -2.63 3.91
N LEU A 30 4.02 -3.94 3.68
CA LEU A 30 3.18 -4.47 2.59
C LEU A 30 1.71 -4.09 2.73
N PRO A 31 1.06 -4.23 3.91
CA PRO A 31 -0.34 -3.90 4.06
C PRO A 31 -0.63 -2.43 3.74
N THR A 32 0.27 -1.52 4.14
CA THR A 32 0.12 -0.08 3.89
C THR A 32 0.29 0.23 2.40
N ILE A 33 1.31 -0.32 1.75
CA ILE A 33 1.57 -0.09 0.32
C ILE A 33 0.44 -0.65 -0.55
N ILE A 34 -0.02 -1.86 -0.29
CA ILE A 34 -1.10 -2.48 -1.06
C ILE A 34 -2.42 -1.72 -0.87
N GLN A 35 -2.72 -1.30 0.37
CA GLN A 35 -3.90 -0.49 0.63
C GLN A 35 -3.84 0.89 -0.03
N LEU A 36 -2.65 1.49 -0.08
CA LEU A 36 -2.41 2.76 -0.77
C LEU A 36 -2.67 2.63 -2.28
N GLN A 37 -2.15 1.57 -2.91
CA GLN A 37 -2.40 1.28 -4.32
C GLN A 37 -3.89 1.07 -4.61
N LYS A 38 -4.62 0.35 -3.73
CA LYS A 38 -6.08 0.17 -3.85
C LYS A 38 -6.82 1.50 -3.80
N LYS A 39 -6.47 2.39 -2.87
CA LYS A 39 -7.06 3.73 -2.76
C LYS A 39 -6.84 4.54 -4.03
N TYR A 40 -5.64 4.53 -4.60
CA TYR A 40 -5.36 5.22 -5.85
C TYR A 40 -6.09 4.64 -7.06
N LYS A 41 -6.16 3.30 -7.18
CA LYS A 41 -6.97 2.62 -8.20
C LYS A 41 -8.45 3.02 -8.11
N ASN A 42 -8.99 3.17 -6.89
CA ASN A 42 -10.36 3.65 -6.69
C ASN A 42 -10.53 5.14 -7.04
N LEU A 43 -9.55 5.99 -6.74
CA LEU A 43 -9.57 7.41 -7.13
C LEU A 43 -9.57 7.59 -8.66
N LEU A 44 -8.86 6.72 -9.39
CA LEU A 44 -8.88 6.74 -10.86
C LEU A 44 -10.26 6.42 -11.45
N LYS A 45 -11.05 5.55 -10.79
CA LYS A 45 -12.43 5.23 -11.22
C LYS A 45 -13.40 6.41 -11.05
N ASN A 46 -13.13 7.33 -10.12
CA ASN A 46 -14.03 8.44 -9.78
C ASN A 46 -13.88 9.70 -10.67
N ARG A 47 -13.46 9.56 -11.94
CA ARG A 47 -13.32 10.67 -12.92
C ARG A 47 -12.45 11.86 -12.45
N MET A 48 -11.27 11.55 -11.91
CA MET A 48 -10.25 12.54 -11.49
C MET A 48 -9.42 13.10 -12.65
N ASP A 49 -10.03 13.63 -13.71
CA ASP A 49 -9.34 13.90 -15.00
C ASP A 49 -8.05 14.73 -14.90
N TYR A 50 -8.03 15.78 -14.08
CA TYR A 50 -6.85 16.66 -13.91
C TYR A 50 -5.72 16.07 -13.06
N CYS A 51 -6.03 15.14 -12.14
CA CYS A 51 -5.04 14.57 -11.22
C CYS A 51 -4.57 13.16 -11.64
N LYS A 52 -5.04 12.64 -12.79
CA LYS A 52 -4.61 11.33 -13.31
C LYS A 52 -3.09 11.23 -13.44
N PRO A 53 -2.37 12.21 -14.05
CA PRO A 53 -0.92 12.11 -14.20
C PRO A 53 -0.22 11.99 -12.84
N LEU A 54 -0.66 12.77 -11.85
CA LEU A 54 -0.14 12.72 -10.49
C LEU A 54 -0.36 11.35 -9.85
N ILE A 55 -1.56 10.78 -9.96
CA ILE A 55 -1.86 9.45 -9.43
C ILE A 55 -0.98 8.39 -10.10
N PHE A 56 -0.80 8.45 -11.42
CA PHE A 56 0.06 7.52 -12.14
C PHE A 56 1.52 7.61 -11.68
N SER A 57 2.08 8.82 -11.58
CA SER A 57 3.45 9.02 -11.09
C SER A 57 3.64 8.51 -9.66
N ILE A 58 2.63 8.65 -8.80
CA ILE A 58 2.67 8.11 -7.43
C ILE A 58 2.68 6.57 -7.46
N ILE A 59 1.79 5.94 -8.22
CA ILE A 59 1.73 4.47 -8.34
C ILE A 59 3.06 3.94 -8.88
N GLU A 60 3.58 4.54 -9.95
CA GLU A 60 4.85 4.16 -10.57
C GLU A 60 6.02 4.33 -9.59
N GLY A 61 6.06 5.43 -8.84
CA GLY A 61 7.07 5.66 -7.82
C GLY A 61 7.03 4.63 -6.69
N ILE A 62 5.82 4.24 -6.26
CA ILE A 62 5.62 3.18 -5.27
C ILE A 62 6.12 1.84 -5.82
N ASP A 63 5.69 1.46 -7.01
CA ASP A 63 6.10 0.19 -7.63
C ASP A 63 7.62 0.15 -7.80
N LYS A 64 8.23 1.20 -8.36
CA LYS A 64 9.68 1.27 -8.55
C LYS A 64 10.44 1.10 -7.23
N ARG A 65 9.99 1.75 -6.15
CA ARG A 65 10.67 1.73 -4.85
C ARG A 65 10.46 0.44 -4.07
N PHE A 66 9.27 -0.15 -4.17
CA PHE A 66 8.85 -1.28 -3.31
C PHE A 66 8.71 -2.62 -4.04
N HIS A 67 9.01 -2.71 -5.35
CA HIS A 67 8.81 -3.93 -6.13
C HIS A 67 9.55 -5.16 -5.57
N THR A 68 10.74 -4.98 -4.98
CA THR A 68 11.51 -6.09 -4.40
C THR A 68 10.89 -6.55 -3.08
N GLN A 69 10.55 -5.61 -2.20
CA GLN A 69 9.97 -5.88 -0.89
C GLN A 69 8.57 -6.50 -1.00
N LEU A 70 7.81 -6.18 -2.04
CA LEU A 70 6.50 -6.79 -2.30
C LEU A 70 6.59 -8.29 -2.63
N LYS A 71 7.75 -8.76 -3.12
CA LYS A 71 7.99 -10.15 -3.52
C LYS A 71 8.84 -10.93 -2.51
N ASP A 72 9.48 -10.23 -1.59
CA ASP A 72 10.39 -10.82 -0.62
C ASP A 72 9.58 -11.59 0.46
N PRO A 73 9.79 -12.92 0.59
CA PRO A 73 9.12 -13.74 1.58
C PRO A 73 9.27 -13.21 3.01
N PHE A 74 10.39 -12.58 3.34
CA PHE A 74 10.64 -12.04 4.68
C PHE A 74 9.62 -10.96 5.05
N PHE A 75 9.35 -10.03 4.13
CA PHE A 75 8.38 -8.97 4.37
C PHE A 75 6.95 -9.54 4.43
N ILE A 76 6.64 -10.53 3.58
CA ILE A 76 5.35 -11.23 3.59
C ILE A 76 5.11 -11.90 4.94
N ILE A 77 6.06 -12.70 5.42
CA ILE A 77 6.00 -13.38 6.72
C ILE A 77 5.85 -12.35 7.85
N SER A 78 6.63 -11.27 7.82
CA SER A 78 6.52 -10.20 8.83
C SER A 78 5.12 -9.60 8.88
N SER A 79 4.51 -9.38 7.71
CA SER A 79 3.16 -8.80 7.59
C SER A 79 2.05 -9.76 8.02
N VAL A 80 2.19 -11.05 7.70
CA VAL A 80 1.22 -12.09 8.11
C VAL A 80 1.33 -12.44 9.59
N SER A 81 2.53 -12.35 10.15
CA SER A 81 2.76 -12.58 11.59
C SER A 81 2.12 -11.49 12.46
N HIS A 82 1.79 -10.34 11.87
CA HIS A 82 1.20 -9.23 12.61
C HIS A 82 -0.31 -9.47 12.86
N PRO A 83 -0.78 -9.50 14.12
CA PRO A 83 -2.13 -9.95 14.46
C PRO A 83 -3.25 -9.07 13.90
N PHE A 84 -2.97 -7.78 13.64
CA PHE A 84 -3.94 -6.87 13.02
C PHE A 84 -4.12 -7.11 11.52
N PHE A 85 -3.11 -7.63 10.83
CA PHE A 85 -3.12 -7.76 9.38
C PHE A 85 -3.41 -9.19 8.95
N LYS A 86 -2.68 -10.15 9.52
CA LYS A 86 -2.73 -11.56 9.10
C LYS A 86 -2.70 -11.63 7.58
N THR A 87 -3.79 -12.09 6.98
CA THR A 87 -3.92 -12.27 5.54
C THR A 87 -4.97 -11.35 4.89
N VAL A 88 -5.49 -10.35 5.62
CA VAL A 88 -6.58 -9.47 5.16
C VAL A 88 -6.17 -8.55 4.00
N TRP A 89 -4.88 -8.21 3.93
CA TRP A 89 -4.34 -7.30 2.92
C TRP A 89 -4.05 -7.97 1.58
N ILE A 90 -4.03 -9.31 1.54
CA ILE A 90 -3.77 -10.13 0.34
C ILE A 90 -5.10 -10.36 -0.40
N ASP A 91 -5.22 -9.84 -1.63
CA ASP A 91 -6.45 -10.02 -2.43
C ASP A 91 -6.53 -11.40 -3.10
N ASN A 92 -5.38 -11.97 -3.49
CA ASN A 92 -5.34 -13.25 -4.19
C ASN A 92 -5.39 -14.41 -3.19
N GLN A 93 -6.35 -15.32 -3.37
CA GLN A 93 -6.49 -16.47 -2.48
C GLN A 93 -5.30 -17.43 -2.58
N ASP A 94 -4.67 -17.54 -3.75
CA ASP A 94 -3.51 -18.43 -3.94
C ASP A 94 -2.28 -17.94 -3.14
N HIS A 95 -2.01 -16.63 -3.19
CA HIS A 95 -0.96 -16.01 -2.37
C HIS A 95 -1.28 -16.06 -0.87
N LYS A 96 -2.56 -16.19 -0.51
CA LYS A 96 -3.00 -16.33 0.86
C LYS A 96 -2.63 -17.70 1.43
N SER A 97 -2.79 -18.77 0.65
CA SER A 97 -2.36 -20.12 1.02
C SER A 97 -0.84 -20.25 1.08
N GLU A 98 -0.12 -19.65 0.13
CA GLU A 98 1.36 -19.67 0.13
C GLU A 98 1.94 -18.97 1.36
N ALA A 99 1.33 -17.86 1.81
CA ALA A 99 1.79 -17.15 2.99
C ALA A 99 1.43 -17.84 4.33
N LEU A 100 0.62 -18.89 4.30
CA LEU A 100 0.21 -19.69 5.46
C LEU A 100 0.88 -21.08 5.51
N THR A 101 1.64 -21.44 4.47
CA THR A 101 2.36 -22.72 4.34
C THR A 101 3.81 -22.55 4.78
#